data_AF-A0A1V5RQI6-F1
#
_entry.id   AF-A0A1V5RQI6-F1
#
_cell.length_a   1.000
_cell.length_b   1.000
_cell.length_c   1.000
_cell.angle_alpha   90.00
_cell.angle_beta   90.00
_cell.angle_gamma   90.00
#
_symmetry.space_group_name_H-M   'P 1'
#
loop_
_entity.id
_entity.type
_entity.pdbx_description
1 polymer ?
#
loop_
_entity_poly.entity_id
_entity_poly.type
_entity_poly.pdbx_seq_one_letter_code
_entity_poly.pdbx_strand_id
1 'polypeptide(L)'
;MPIKHNYSLETLRHSLAHITALAVLRLYRGQVCFGVGPVTEQGFYYDMEIKNSGQNSLSLEELPKIEEEVHKIIKEGLPFKKKTVSISEAKKIFKKLKQPYKLELLKDLEQYGTTVESQKSKIKSQKLKINKVKTVTIYQIGEFVDLCRGPHIRNTREMTLYFKLTKIAGAYWRGNEKNSMLTRIEGVAFETKAELEKYFDWLQEAERRDHRKLGRQLDLFTFSDLVGSGLPLFTPKGTIIIEELKKYIEGVCRKYGFEKVTTPSLAKIELFEISGHAQKFNDELFRVTSPKGHSFVLKPVQCPHHTQLYASRLRSYKELPIRYMESDKMYRAEKPGEVGGLSRVYAITVEDGHIFCRPDQVKDEIKNLVQIIKEFYSSLGLWENQWVSLSLRDYSHPEKYIGDPKDWDKCEKILQEISNVMDLQAKRREGEAALYGPKLDFMFKDALGNEIQIPTIQLDFATPKRFNLTYINEQGKAVNPVMIHRAILGSYERFLALLIEHFAGAFPLWLASVQIVLLPVSSKQAHYSQTVATTLRKEELRVEVWEDETISKRIRQAELQKIPYIIVLGDKEKKEKTVSVRERGSKVLTVLPLEQFLNKIKHELTKKK
;
A
#
# COMPACT_ATOMS: atom_id res chain seq x y z
N MET A 1 -8.07 34.84 -0.59
CA MET A 1 -6.70 35.13 -0.13
C MET A 1 -6.39 34.17 1.01
N PRO A 2 -5.28 33.41 0.99
CA PRO A 2 -4.93 32.56 2.12
C PRO A 2 -4.75 33.45 3.35
N ILE A 3 -5.41 33.08 4.46
CA ILE A 3 -5.24 33.76 5.74
C ILE A 3 -3.77 33.58 6.11
N LYS A 4 -2.99 34.66 6.18
CA LYS A 4 -1.61 34.59 6.67
C LYS A 4 -1.65 34.19 8.15
N HIS A 5 -1.52 32.90 8.42
CA HIS A 5 -1.35 32.42 9.78
C HIS A 5 0.08 32.74 10.25
N ASN A 6 0.21 33.23 11.49
CA ASN A 6 1.51 33.42 12.14
C ASN A 6 2.18 32.09 12.53
N TYR A 7 1.55 30.95 12.23
CA TYR A 7 1.96 29.62 12.64
C TYR A 7 1.81 28.63 11.47
N SER A 8 2.63 27.59 11.46
CA SER A 8 2.47 26.48 10.52
C SER A 8 1.18 25.71 10.81
N LEU A 9 0.61 25.09 9.77
CA LEU A 9 -0.55 24.20 9.89
C LEU A 9 -0.31 23.07 10.90
N GLU A 10 0.92 22.56 10.96
CA GLU A 10 1.36 21.57 11.96
C GLU A 10 1.20 22.10 13.39
N THR A 11 1.64 23.34 13.65
CA THR A 11 1.53 23.98 14.97
C THR A 11 0.07 24.16 15.38
N LEU A 12 -0.79 24.56 14.43
CA LEU A 12 -2.22 24.72 14.67
C LEU A 12 -2.89 23.38 14.99
N ARG A 13 -2.65 22.34 14.17
CA ARG A 13 -3.18 20.99 14.42
C ARG A 13 -2.71 20.42 15.75
N HIS A 14 -1.44 20.63 16.09
CA HIS A 14 -0.88 20.16 17.35
C HIS A 14 -1.51 20.88 18.56
N SER A 15 -1.74 22.19 18.43
CA SER A 15 -2.46 22.97 19.45
C SER A 15 -3.91 22.52 19.58
N LEU A 16 -4.58 22.18 18.48
CA LEU A 16 -5.94 21.65 18.48
C LEU A 16 -6.04 20.28 19.16
N ALA A 17 -5.03 19.42 19.01
CA ALA A 17 -4.92 18.16 19.74
C ALA A 17 -4.94 18.39 21.26
N HIS A 18 -4.18 19.38 21.75
CA HIS A 18 -4.16 19.74 23.17
C HIS A 18 -5.50 20.35 23.63
N ILE A 19 -6.12 21.22 22.83
CA ILE A 19 -7.45 21.77 23.14
C ILE A 19 -8.49 20.64 23.24
N THR A 20 -8.41 19.65 22.35
CA THR A 20 -9.27 18.46 22.37
C THR A 20 -9.04 17.64 23.64
N ALA A 21 -7.78 17.43 24.04
CA ALA A 21 -7.47 16.74 25.30
C ALA A 21 -8.02 17.49 26.53
N LEU A 22 -7.94 18.82 26.54
CA LEU A 22 -8.57 19.65 27.58
C LEU A 22 -10.10 19.52 27.59
N ALA A 23 -10.75 19.50 26.43
CA ALA A 23 -12.19 19.27 26.33
C ALA A 23 -12.61 17.94 26.95
N VAL A 24 -11.88 16.86 26.64
CA VAL A 24 -12.12 15.55 27.24
C VAL A 24 -11.84 15.57 28.74
N LEU A 25 -10.78 16.24 29.20
CA LEU A 25 -10.49 16.37 30.63
C LEU A 25 -11.66 17.00 31.40
N ARG A 26 -12.30 18.03 30.84
CA ARG A 26 -13.48 18.71 31.41
C ARG A 26 -14.71 17.81 31.44
N LEU A 27 -15.05 17.21 30.30
CA LEU A 27 -16.25 16.39 30.15
C LEU A 27 -16.22 15.15 31.06
N TYR A 28 -15.05 14.51 31.21
CA TYR A 28 -14.89 13.32 32.04
C TYR A 28 -14.31 13.62 33.43
N ARG A 29 -14.45 14.88 33.89
CA ARG A 29 -14.16 15.32 35.27
C ARG A 29 -12.81 14.84 35.82
N GLY A 30 -11.75 14.86 35.00
CA GLY A 30 -10.42 14.46 35.45
C GLY A 30 -10.13 12.96 35.51
N GLN A 31 -11.06 12.09 35.10
CA GLN A 31 -10.87 10.63 35.11
C GLN A 31 -10.12 10.11 33.86
N VAL A 32 -9.18 10.90 33.34
CA VAL A 32 -8.51 10.66 32.06
C VAL A 32 -7.00 10.62 32.24
N CYS A 33 -6.38 9.55 31.77
CA CYS A 33 -4.93 9.40 31.70
C CYS A 33 -4.46 9.53 30.25
N PHE A 34 -3.71 10.59 29.95
CA PHE A 34 -3.29 10.93 28.59
C PHE A 34 -1.98 10.25 28.19
N GLY A 35 -1.99 9.63 27.01
CA GLY A 35 -0.85 9.03 26.34
C GLY A 35 -0.13 10.03 25.44
N VAL A 36 -0.33 9.89 24.13
CA VAL A 36 0.35 10.68 23.09
C VAL A 36 -0.66 11.30 22.13
N GLY A 37 -0.38 12.52 21.64
CA GLY A 37 -1.24 13.22 20.69
C GLY A 37 -0.48 13.92 19.56
N PRO A 38 0.06 13.17 18.59
CA PRO A 38 0.79 13.76 17.47
C PRO A 38 -0.17 14.28 16.39
N VAL A 39 0.40 15.11 15.53
CA VAL A 39 -0.22 15.55 14.28
C VAL A 39 -0.19 14.44 13.24
N THR A 40 -1.16 14.46 12.33
CA THR A 40 -1.21 13.65 11.11
C THR A 40 -1.19 14.57 9.88
N GLU A 41 -1.05 14.00 8.68
CA GLU A 41 -1.04 14.77 7.43
C GLU A 41 -2.29 15.65 7.25
N GLN A 42 -3.43 15.20 7.77
CA GLN A 42 -4.74 15.87 7.60
C GLN A 42 -5.30 16.43 8.93
N GLY A 43 -4.64 16.18 10.06
CA GLY A 43 -5.15 16.57 11.37
C GLY A 43 -4.29 16.11 12.53
N PHE A 44 -4.88 15.34 13.45
CA PHE A 44 -4.24 14.87 14.67
C PHE A 44 -4.99 13.67 15.25
N TYR A 45 -4.37 12.98 16.21
CA TYR A 45 -5.09 12.09 17.11
C TYR A 45 -4.63 12.28 18.54
N TYR A 46 -5.36 11.74 19.52
CA TYR A 46 -4.94 11.71 20.91
C TYR A 46 -5.32 10.39 21.57
N ASP A 47 -4.32 9.69 22.11
CA ASP A 47 -4.46 8.44 22.86
C ASP A 47 -4.67 8.74 24.34
N MET A 48 -5.71 8.16 24.93
CA MET A 48 -6.04 8.34 26.34
C MET A 48 -6.75 7.13 26.93
N GLU A 49 -6.61 6.95 28.24
CA GLU A 49 -7.36 5.97 29.02
C GLU A 49 -8.39 6.70 29.87
N ILE A 50 -9.64 6.27 29.79
CA ILE A 50 -10.74 6.82 30.60
C ILE A 50 -11.07 5.79 31.67
N LYS A 51 -10.81 6.13 32.93
CA LYS A 51 -11.01 5.22 34.05
C LYS A 51 -12.50 5.16 34.40
N ASN A 52 -13.03 3.95 34.64
CA ASN A 52 -14.44 3.61 34.93
C ASN A 52 -15.40 3.47 33.72
N SER A 53 -14.90 3.12 32.54
CA SER A 53 -15.70 2.91 31.32
C SER A 53 -16.47 1.56 31.27
N GLY A 54 -16.78 0.94 32.41
CA GLY A 54 -17.63 -0.27 32.45
C GLY A 54 -19.03 -0.06 31.88
N GLN A 55 -19.48 1.20 31.73
CA GLN A 55 -20.73 1.60 31.07
C GLN A 55 -20.60 2.80 30.10
N ASN A 56 -19.46 3.51 30.05
CA ASN A 56 -19.21 4.66 29.16
C ASN A 56 -17.86 4.50 28.44
N SER A 57 -17.77 3.58 27.47
CA SER A 57 -16.74 3.68 26.44
C SER A 57 -17.05 4.90 25.58
N LEU A 58 -16.02 5.68 25.26
CA LEU A 58 -16.16 6.85 24.39
C LEU A 58 -16.77 6.39 23.06
N SER A 59 -18.01 6.79 22.78
CA SER A 59 -18.74 6.36 21.58
C SER A 59 -18.71 7.45 20.51
N LEU A 60 -18.94 7.08 19.25
CA LEU A 60 -18.96 8.05 18.15
C LEU A 60 -20.02 9.15 18.37
N GLU A 61 -21.06 8.87 19.16
CA GLU A 61 -22.12 9.82 19.51
C GLU A 61 -21.67 10.92 20.49
N GLU A 62 -20.54 10.73 21.16
CA GLU A 62 -19.97 11.72 22.09
C GLU A 62 -19.05 12.72 21.39
N LEU A 63 -18.59 12.42 20.16
CA LEU A 63 -17.71 13.31 19.39
C LEU A 63 -18.31 14.72 19.22
N PRO A 64 -19.61 14.90 18.87
CA PRO A 64 -20.21 16.23 18.78
C PRO A 64 -20.15 17.01 20.11
N LYS A 65 -20.31 16.34 21.26
CA LYS A 65 -20.23 16.98 22.58
C LYS A 65 -18.80 17.46 22.88
N ILE A 66 -17.80 16.68 22.47
CA ILE A 66 -16.39 17.08 22.60
C ILE A 66 -16.09 18.26 21.68
N GLU A 67 -16.59 18.27 20.44
CA GLU A 67 -16.42 19.38 19.50
C GLU A 67 -17.02 20.69 20.04
N GLU A 68 -18.23 20.64 20.61
CA GLU A 68 -18.86 21.79 21.27
C GLU A 68 -17.98 22.34 22.40
N GLU A 69 -17.42 21.46 23.23
CA GLU A 69 -16.54 21.87 24.33
C GLU A 69 -15.21 22.44 23.81
N VAL A 70 -14.63 21.88 22.75
CA VAL A 70 -13.47 22.45 22.05
C VAL A 70 -13.78 23.88 21.56
N HIS A 71 -14.95 24.09 20.95
CA HIS A 71 -15.36 25.43 20.52
C HIS A 71 -15.54 26.41 21.69
N LYS A 72 -16.02 25.96 22.85
CA LYS A 72 -16.09 26.80 24.06
C LYS A 72 -14.69 27.18 24.55
N ILE A 73 -13.77 26.23 24.64
CA ILE A 73 -12.37 26.49 25.04
C ILE A 73 -11.67 27.45 24.09
N ILE A 74 -11.92 27.35 22.78
CA ILE A 74 -11.39 28.30 21.79
C ILE A 74 -11.89 29.72 22.09
N LYS A 75 -13.18 29.89 22.42
CA LYS A 75 -13.75 31.20 22.77
C LYS A 75 -13.22 31.77 24.09
N GLU A 76 -12.83 30.92 25.04
CA GLU A 76 -12.24 31.34 26.32
C GLU A 76 -10.91 32.09 26.16
N GLY A 77 -10.11 31.77 25.14
CA GLY A 77 -8.81 32.43 24.91
C GLY A 77 -7.75 32.10 25.96
N LEU A 78 -7.73 30.84 26.43
CA LEU A 78 -6.77 30.38 27.42
C LEU A 78 -5.33 30.45 26.88
N PRO A 79 -4.35 30.93 27.66
CA PRO A 79 -2.96 31.02 27.23
C PRO A 79 -2.26 29.64 27.27
N PHE A 80 -1.45 29.33 26.26
CA PHE A 80 -0.50 28.22 26.29
C PHE A 80 0.75 28.61 27.07
N LYS A 81 0.88 28.11 28.29
CA LYS A 81 2.03 28.39 29.16
C LYS A 81 3.08 27.30 29.00
N LYS A 82 4.22 27.65 28.39
CA LYS A 82 5.41 26.79 28.29
C LYS A 82 6.25 26.88 29.56
N LYS A 83 6.58 25.75 30.17
CA LYS A 83 7.53 25.66 31.28
C LYS A 83 8.61 24.64 30.97
N THR A 84 9.87 25.04 31.06
CA THR A 84 11.00 24.10 31.03
C THR A 84 11.33 23.70 32.45
N VAL A 85 11.29 22.40 32.74
CA VAL A 85 11.48 21.85 34.07
C VAL A 85 12.49 20.69 34.03
N SER A 86 13.06 20.36 35.18
CA SER A 86 13.86 19.14 35.32
C SER A 86 12.99 17.89 35.17
N ILE A 87 13.57 16.75 34.78
CA ILE A 87 12.85 15.47 34.74
C ILE A 87 12.26 15.11 36.11
N SER A 88 12.98 15.39 37.20
CA SER A 88 12.50 15.09 38.57
C SER A 88 11.27 15.95 38.94
N GLU A 89 11.26 17.23 38.58
CA GLU A 89 10.11 18.11 38.76
C GLU A 89 8.93 17.66 37.89
N ALA A 90 9.16 17.34 36.61
CA ALA A 90 8.12 16.81 35.73
C ALA A 90 7.48 15.53 36.30
N LYS A 91 8.29 14.60 36.82
CA LYS A 91 7.81 13.37 37.48
C LYS A 91 6.92 13.70 38.69
N LYS A 92 7.27 14.70 39.51
CA LYS A 92 6.42 15.14 40.64
C LYS A 92 5.08 15.68 40.16
N ILE A 93 5.09 16.52 39.11
CA ILE A 93 3.87 17.10 38.51
C ILE A 93 2.94 15.97 38.01
N PHE A 94 3.42 15.10 37.13
CA PHE A 94 2.58 14.04 36.55
C PHE A 94 2.18 12.95 37.55
N LYS A 95 2.95 12.73 38.61
CA LYS A 95 2.53 11.86 39.73
C LYS A 95 1.36 12.48 40.51
N LYS A 96 1.42 13.79 40.80
CA LYS A 96 0.30 14.51 41.45
C LYS A 96 -0.96 14.51 40.57
N LEU A 97 -0.80 14.65 39.26
CA LEU A 97 -1.88 14.60 38.28
C LEU A 97 -2.36 13.19 37.92
N LYS A 98 -1.77 12.14 38.52
CA LYS A 98 -2.10 10.72 38.27
C LYS A 98 -2.02 10.34 36.79
N GLN A 99 -0.98 10.78 36.09
CA GLN A 99 -0.74 10.55 34.65
C GLN A 99 0.35 9.47 34.43
N PRO A 100 0.03 8.15 34.48
CA PRO A 100 1.02 7.07 34.45
C PRO A 100 1.82 7.02 33.13
N TYR A 101 1.15 7.21 32.00
CA TYR A 101 1.79 7.17 30.68
C TYR A 101 2.85 8.28 30.51
N LYS A 102 2.59 9.47 31.05
CA LYS A 102 3.58 10.57 31.05
C LYS A 102 4.79 10.26 31.95
N LEU A 103 4.57 9.57 33.08
CA LEU A 103 5.67 9.11 33.92
C LEU A 103 6.55 8.08 33.20
N GLU A 104 5.97 7.19 32.42
CA GLU A 104 6.72 6.27 31.57
C GLU A 104 7.52 7.00 30.50
N LEU A 105 6.91 7.95 29.79
CA LEU A 105 7.62 8.78 28.80
C LEU A 105 8.81 9.53 29.42
N LEU A 106 8.67 10.02 30.66
CA LEU A 106 9.77 10.67 31.39
C LEU A 106 10.88 9.71 31.79
N LYS A 107 10.54 8.49 32.24
CA LYS A 107 11.53 7.44 32.50
C LYS A 107 12.29 7.10 31.21
N ASP A 108 11.58 7.06 30.09
CA ASP A 108 12.18 6.77 28.79
C ASP A 108 13.14 7.87 28.31
N LEU A 109 12.74 9.14 28.47
CA LEU A 109 13.63 10.27 28.17
C LEU A 109 14.87 10.28 29.07
N GLU A 110 14.72 9.91 30.34
CA GLU A 110 15.84 9.84 31.29
C GLU A 110 16.82 8.69 30.97
N GLN A 111 16.28 7.52 30.61
CA GLN A 111 17.06 6.31 30.36
C GLN A 111 17.62 6.25 28.94
N TYR A 112 16.82 6.63 27.94
CA TYR A 112 17.11 6.42 26.52
C TYR A 112 17.19 7.71 25.71
N GLY A 113 16.91 8.88 26.29
CA GLY A 113 16.95 10.16 25.58
C GLY A 113 15.83 10.35 24.54
N THR A 114 14.97 9.36 24.37
CA THR A 114 13.89 9.33 23.39
C THR A 114 12.66 8.60 23.93
N THR A 115 11.50 9.03 23.47
CA THR A 115 10.22 8.37 23.72
C THR A 115 9.79 7.44 22.59
N VAL A 116 10.54 7.37 21.48
CA VAL A 116 10.17 6.56 20.31
C VAL A 116 10.59 5.10 20.55
N GLU A 117 9.63 4.17 20.53
CA GLU A 117 9.88 2.78 20.93
C GLU A 117 10.87 2.07 20.01
N SER A 118 10.81 2.32 18.69
CA SER A 118 11.77 1.77 17.72
C SER A 118 13.20 2.24 17.98
N GLN A 119 13.41 3.42 18.55
CA GLN A 119 14.72 3.92 18.95
C GLN A 119 15.16 3.30 20.28
N LYS A 120 14.24 3.10 21.24
CA LYS A 120 14.52 2.47 22.54
C LYS A 120 14.93 1.00 22.39
N SER A 121 14.22 0.23 21.57
CA SER A 121 14.57 -1.17 21.29
C SER A 121 15.98 -1.28 20.71
N LYS A 122 16.36 -0.34 19.82
CA LYS A 122 17.73 -0.26 19.26
C LYS A 122 18.77 0.12 20.31
N ILE A 123 18.50 1.11 21.16
CA ILE A 123 19.42 1.52 22.22
C ILE A 123 19.66 0.38 23.22
N LYS A 124 18.62 -0.38 23.58
CA LYS A 124 18.72 -1.54 24.46
C LYS A 124 19.53 -2.68 23.84
N SER A 125 19.29 -3.02 22.58
CA SER A 125 20.00 -4.12 21.91
C SER A 125 21.47 -3.80 21.64
N GLN A 126 21.79 -2.54 21.32
CA GLN A 126 23.13 -2.12 20.90
C GLN A 126 23.96 -1.40 21.98
N LYS A 127 23.44 -1.23 23.21
CA LYS A 127 24.12 -0.55 24.35
C LYS A 127 24.69 0.84 24.01
N LEU A 128 23.96 1.63 23.23
CA LEU A 128 24.42 2.94 22.76
C LEU A 128 24.58 3.96 23.91
N LYS A 129 25.60 4.82 23.82
CA LYS A 129 25.78 5.96 24.75
C LYS A 129 24.68 7.00 24.51
N ILE A 130 23.88 7.26 25.54
CA ILE A 130 22.76 8.20 25.50
C ILE A 130 23.17 9.53 26.13
N ASN A 131 22.89 10.64 25.45
CA ASN A 131 22.92 11.96 26.07
C ASN A 131 21.76 12.07 27.07
N LYS A 132 22.09 12.19 28.36
CA LYS A 132 21.08 12.34 29.41
C LYS A 132 20.24 13.59 29.17
N VAL A 133 18.95 13.41 28.93
CA VAL A 133 17.99 14.52 28.91
C VAL A 133 17.85 15.01 30.34
N LYS A 134 18.29 16.24 30.62
CA LYS A 134 18.23 16.83 31.97
C LYS A 134 16.94 17.61 32.20
N THR A 135 16.44 18.24 31.15
CA THR A 135 15.26 19.10 31.18
C THR A 135 14.26 18.69 30.10
N VAL A 136 12.99 18.91 30.40
CA VAL A 136 11.85 18.66 29.51
C VAL A 136 10.96 19.89 29.48
N THR A 137 10.15 19.98 28.44
CA THR A 137 9.15 21.05 28.31
C THR A 137 7.78 20.50 28.66
N ILE A 138 7.02 21.29 29.41
CA ILE A 138 5.62 21.06 29.73
C ILE A 138 4.82 22.24 29.17
N TYR A 139 3.67 21.95 28.58
CA TYR A 139 2.69 22.96 28.19
C TYR A 139 1.46 22.84 29.07
N GLN A 140 0.96 23.99 29.53
CA GLN A 140 -0.28 24.08 30.30
C GLN A 140 -1.29 24.98 29.56
N ILE A 141 -2.53 24.49 29.45
CA ILE A 141 -3.70 25.25 29.00
C ILE A 141 -4.83 25.03 30.01
N GLY A 142 -5.24 26.11 30.70
CA GLY A 142 -6.17 25.99 31.83
C GLY A 142 -5.66 24.98 32.86
N GLU A 143 -6.47 23.96 33.11
CA GLU A 143 -6.23 22.83 34.01
C GLU A 143 -5.48 21.66 33.36
N PHE A 144 -5.37 21.63 32.04
CA PHE A 144 -4.66 20.57 31.32
C PHE A 144 -3.16 20.86 31.24
N VAL A 145 -2.35 19.86 31.59
CA VAL A 145 -0.88 19.93 31.61
C VAL A 145 -0.33 18.72 30.86
N ASP A 146 0.48 18.97 29.84
CA ASP A 146 1.00 17.92 28.96
C ASP A 146 2.53 17.98 28.78
N LEU A 147 3.13 16.80 28.62
CA LEU A 147 4.55 16.64 28.32
C LEU A 147 4.74 16.75 26.80
N CYS A 148 5.15 17.93 26.35
CA CYS A 148 5.25 18.23 24.93
C CYS A 148 6.43 19.18 24.62
N ARG A 149 7.06 19.00 23.45
CA ARG A 149 8.12 19.89 22.95
C ARG A 149 7.58 21.16 22.29
N GLY A 150 6.38 21.11 21.72
CA GLY A 150 5.76 22.16 20.91
C GLY A 150 6.39 22.27 19.51
N PRO A 151 6.20 23.40 18.81
CA PRO A 151 5.56 24.64 19.27
C PRO A 151 4.03 24.56 19.38
N HIS A 152 3.43 25.57 20.02
CA HIS A 152 1.98 25.79 20.11
C HIS A 152 1.64 27.27 19.84
N ILE A 153 0.37 27.55 19.53
CA ILE A 153 -0.18 28.91 19.47
C ILE A 153 -0.12 29.61 20.83
N ARG A 154 -0.22 30.95 20.89
CA ARG A 154 -0.09 31.69 22.16
C ARG A 154 -1.30 31.50 23.07
N ASN A 155 -2.49 31.48 22.49
CA ASN A 155 -3.74 31.30 23.23
C ASN A 155 -4.79 30.60 22.34
N THR A 156 -5.82 30.02 22.96
CA THR A 156 -6.81 29.20 22.24
C THR A 156 -7.67 29.97 21.24
N ARG A 157 -7.79 31.31 21.33
CA ARG A 157 -8.51 32.14 20.33
C ARG A 157 -7.76 32.29 19.02
N GLU A 158 -6.45 32.04 19.01
CA GLU A 158 -5.65 32.01 17.78
C GLU A 158 -5.89 30.72 16.96
N MET A 159 -6.77 29.81 17.43
CA MET A 159 -7.19 28.65 16.66
C MET A 159 -8.14 29.06 15.54
N THR A 160 -7.64 29.01 14.32
CA THR A 160 -8.38 29.43 13.11
C THR A 160 -8.80 28.26 12.22
N LEU A 161 -8.40 27.03 12.54
CA LEU A 161 -8.70 25.88 11.70
C LEU A 161 -10.18 25.46 11.82
N TYR A 162 -10.74 25.06 10.69
CA TYR A 162 -11.99 24.32 10.62
C TYR A 162 -11.68 22.85 10.87
N PHE A 163 -12.35 22.24 11.84
CA PHE A 163 -12.05 20.87 12.25
C PHE A 163 -13.30 20.02 12.43
N LYS A 164 -13.10 18.71 12.43
CA LYS A 164 -14.10 17.71 12.79
C LYS A 164 -13.42 16.48 13.37
N LEU A 165 -13.95 15.95 14.46
CA LEU A 165 -13.58 14.66 15.03
C LEU A 165 -14.24 13.56 14.21
N THR A 166 -13.47 12.55 13.81
CA THR A 166 -13.87 11.62 12.76
C THR A 166 -14.03 10.19 13.24
N LYS A 167 -13.14 9.72 14.13
CA LYS A 167 -13.10 8.33 14.55
C LYS A 167 -12.73 8.18 16.01
N ILE A 168 -13.21 7.08 16.60
CA ILE A 168 -12.72 6.54 17.85
C ILE A 168 -12.16 5.15 17.56
N ALA A 169 -10.91 4.93 17.94
CA ALA A 169 -10.22 3.65 17.73
C ALA A 169 -9.59 3.13 19.03
N GLY A 170 -9.41 1.81 19.12
CA GLY A 170 -8.59 1.21 20.18
C GLY A 170 -7.11 1.21 19.76
N ALA A 171 -6.22 1.66 20.63
CA ALA A 171 -4.78 1.60 20.40
C ALA A 171 -4.08 1.02 21.63
N TYR A 172 -3.32 -0.06 21.47
CA TYR A 172 -2.52 -0.59 22.57
C TYR A 172 -1.36 0.35 22.89
N TRP A 173 -1.12 0.62 24.17
CA TRP A 173 0.02 1.42 24.58
C TRP A 173 1.32 0.81 24.06
N ARG A 174 2.15 1.62 23.38
CA ARG A 174 3.38 1.18 22.67
C ARG A 174 3.17 0.16 21.55
N GLY A 175 1.94 -0.03 21.07
CA GLY A 175 1.63 -1.01 20.02
C GLY A 175 1.81 -2.46 20.46
N ASN A 176 1.79 -2.73 21.77
CA ASN A 176 1.93 -4.07 22.33
C ASN A 176 0.61 -4.51 22.96
N GLU A 177 0.00 -5.55 22.40
CA GLU A 177 -1.28 -6.14 22.84
C GLU A 177 -1.32 -6.56 24.32
N LYS A 178 -0.16 -6.76 24.95
CA LYS A 178 -0.03 -7.08 26.38
C LYS A 178 -0.20 -5.87 27.30
N ASN A 179 -0.17 -4.66 26.74
CA ASN A 179 -0.33 -3.42 27.49
C ASN A 179 -1.79 -2.95 27.52
N SER A 180 -2.09 -1.96 28.36
CA SER A 180 -3.41 -1.33 28.42
C SER A 180 -3.86 -0.82 27.05
N MET A 181 -5.12 -1.10 26.71
CA MET A 181 -5.79 -0.56 25.54
C MET A 181 -6.24 0.87 25.82
N LEU A 182 -5.77 1.81 25.00
CA LEU A 182 -6.14 3.21 25.03
C LEU A 182 -7.26 3.49 24.02
N THR A 183 -8.04 4.52 24.31
CA THR A 183 -8.99 5.12 23.38
C THR A 183 -8.29 6.23 22.60
N ARG A 184 -8.29 6.12 21.27
CA ARG A 184 -7.78 7.12 20.33
C ARG A 184 -8.94 7.93 19.79
N ILE A 185 -8.89 9.25 19.96
CA ILE A 185 -9.78 10.18 19.24
C ILE A 185 -9.01 10.76 18.07
N GLU A 186 -9.55 10.66 16.87
CA GLU A 186 -8.97 11.23 15.64
C GLU A 186 -9.76 12.46 15.19
N GLY A 187 -9.05 13.48 14.72
CA GLY A 187 -9.65 14.69 14.18
C GLY A 187 -8.91 15.19 12.94
N VAL A 188 -9.65 15.80 12.02
CA VAL A 188 -9.12 16.44 10.82
C VAL A 188 -9.28 17.95 10.94
N ALA A 189 -8.34 18.72 10.40
CA ALA A 189 -8.37 20.17 10.49
C ALA A 189 -7.70 20.87 9.31
N PHE A 190 -8.37 21.88 8.76
CA PHE A 190 -8.02 22.62 7.55
C PHE A 190 -8.15 24.14 7.73
N GLU A 191 -7.48 24.91 6.89
CA GLU A 191 -7.47 26.38 6.98
C GLU A 191 -8.81 26.99 6.56
N THR A 192 -9.54 26.30 5.68
CA THR A 192 -10.83 26.76 5.17
C THR A 192 -11.94 25.73 5.34
N LYS A 193 -13.19 26.22 5.45
CA LYS A 193 -14.38 25.35 5.46
C LYS A 193 -14.50 24.54 4.17
N ALA A 194 -14.17 25.15 3.03
CA ALA A 194 -14.23 24.48 1.72
C ALA A 194 -13.25 23.29 1.62
N GLU A 195 -12.07 23.38 2.23
CA GLU A 195 -11.13 22.24 2.30
C GLU A 195 -11.65 21.11 3.18
N LEU A 196 -12.29 21.45 4.31
CA LEU A 196 -12.92 20.45 5.18
C LEU A 196 -14.09 19.75 4.46
N GLU A 197 -14.94 20.48 3.75
CA GLU A 197 -16.02 19.91 2.94
C GLU A 197 -15.47 19.02 1.81
N LYS A 198 -14.48 19.52 1.07
CA LYS A 198 -13.78 18.76 0.01
C LYS A 198 -13.16 17.46 0.54
N TYR A 199 -12.63 17.49 1.77
CA TYR A 199 -12.08 16.30 2.43
C TYR A 199 -13.16 15.24 2.68
N PHE A 200 -14.36 15.64 3.13
CA PHE A 200 -15.47 14.71 3.33
C PHE A 200 -16.06 14.19 2.02
N ASP A 201 -16.16 15.04 0.99
CA ASP A 201 -16.57 14.60 -0.35
C ASP A 201 -15.61 13.55 -0.90
N TRP A 202 -14.31 13.79 -0.71
CA TRP A 202 -13.26 12.84 -1.10
C TRP A 202 -13.33 11.53 -0.30
N LEU A 203 -13.58 11.57 1.01
CA LEU A 203 -13.78 10.35 1.82
C LEU A 203 -14.98 9.53 1.34
N GLN A 204 -16.10 10.19 1.00
CA GLN A 204 -17.28 9.50 0.46
C GLN A 204 -16.95 8.84 -0.88
N GLU A 205 -16.23 9.53 -1.76
CA GLU A 205 -15.82 8.98 -3.04
C GLU A 205 -14.84 7.80 -2.85
N ALA A 206 -13.90 7.90 -1.92
CA ALA A 206 -12.98 6.81 -1.59
C ALA A 206 -13.72 5.60 -0.99
N GLU A 207 -14.73 5.82 -0.14
CA GLU A 207 -15.56 4.74 0.40
C GLU A 207 -16.39 4.03 -0.69
N ARG A 208 -16.84 4.77 -1.71
CA ARG A 208 -17.50 4.18 -2.89
C ARG A 208 -16.54 3.36 -3.76
N ARG A 209 -15.24 3.65 -3.67
CA ARG A 209 -14.16 2.97 -4.41
C ARG A 209 -13.53 1.82 -3.65
N ASP A 210 -13.87 1.63 -2.37
CA ASP A 210 -13.29 0.59 -1.51
C ASP A 210 -13.36 -0.79 -2.17
N HIS A 211 -12.19 -1.37 -2.43
CA HIS A 211 -12.08 -2.67 -3.11
C HIS A 211 -12.78 -3.80 -2.36
N ARG A 212 -12.97 -3.69 -1.04
CA ARG A 212 -13.68 -4.71 -0.23
C ARG A 212 -15.17 -4.69 -0.50
N LYS A 213 -15.74 -3.51 -0.76
CA LYS A 213 -17.16 -3.35 -1.10
C LYS A 213 -17.38 -3.70 -2.58
N LEU A 214 -16.62 -3.05 -3.47
CA LEU A 214 -16.74 -3.27 -4.91
C LEU A 214 -16.35 -4.70 -5.32
N GLY A 215 -15.30 -5.26 -4.72
CA GLY A 215 -14.86 -6.62 -4.99
C GLY A 215 -15.94 -7.67 -4.71
N ARG A 216 -16.74 -7.48 -3.65
CA ARG A 216 -17.90 -8.34 -3.36
C ARG A 216 -19.06 -8.08 -4.32
N GLN A 217 -19.39 -6.81 -4.59
CA GLN A 217 -20.49 -6.43 -5.49
C GLN A 217 -20.27 -6.92 -6.93
N LEU A 218 -19.02 -6.90 -7.38
CA LEU A 218 -18.60 -7.36 -8.71
C LEU A 218 -18.23 -8.85 -8.74
N ASP A 219 -18.37 -9.55 -7.60
CA ASP A 219 -18.04 -10.97 -7.46
C ASP A 219 -16.62 -11.29 -7.94
N LEU A 220 -15.61 -10.58 -7.42
CA LEU A 220 -14.20 -10.75 -7.81
C LEU A 220 -13.42 -11.66 -6.84
N PHE A 221 -13.73 -11.58 -5.55
CA PHE A 221 -13.10 -12.39 -4.54
C PHE A 221 -13.99 -12.51 -3.30
N THR A 222 -13.72 -13.52 -2.50
CA THR A 222 -14.35 -13.73 -1.20
C THR A 222 -13.34 -14.22 -0.17
N PHE A 223 -13.73 -14.18 1.10
CA PHE A 223 -12.99 -14.77 2.21
C PHE A 223 -13.89 -15.82 2.87
N SER A 224 -13.27 -16.90 3.35
CA SER A 224 -13.97 -17.98 4.04
C SER A 224 -13.35 -18.15 5.41
N ASP A 225 -14.18 -18.19 6.46
CA ASP A 225 -13.71 -18.42 7.83
C ASP A 225 -13.03 -19.78 7.98
N LEU A 226 -13.44 -20.77 7.19
CA LEU A 226 -12.82 -22.10 7.15
C LEU A 226 -11.45 -22.09 6.46
N VAL A 227 -11.23 -21.19 5.52
CA VAL A 227 -9.93 -21.04 4.84
C VAL A 227 -8.98 -20.18 5.68
N GLY A 228 -9.50 -19.14 6.31
CA GLY A 228 -8.76 -18.23 7.18
C GLY A 228 -8.73 -16.79 6.65
N SER A 229 -8.66 -15.84 7.59
CA SER A 229 -8.47 -14.42 7.26
C SER A 229 -7.15 -14.20 6.51
N GLY A 230 -7.12 -13.25 5.58
CA GLY A 230 -5.90 -12.96 4.82
C GLY A 230 -5.55 -13.99 3.75
N LEU A 231 -6.44 -14.92 3.43
CA LEU A 231 -6.29 -15.90 2.35
C LEU A 231 -7.45 -15.74 1.35
N PRO A 232 -7.34 -14.80 0.39
CA PRO A 232 -8.42 -14.51 -0.53
C PRO A 232 -8.70 -15.67 -1.48
N LEU A 233 -9.99 -15.94 -1.70
CA LEU A 233 -10.47 -16.84 -2.73
C LEU A 233 -10.92 -16.01 -3.93
N PHE A 234 -10.21 -16.12 -5.05
CA PHE A 234 -10.61 -15.47 -6.29
C PHE A 234 -11.72 -16.27 -6.98
N THR A 235 -12.78 -15.57 -7.35
CA THR A 235 -13.89 -16.13 -8.12
C THR A 235 -13.47 -16.23 -9.60
N PRO A 236 -14.30 -16.80 -10.50
CA PRO A 236 -13.99 -16.81 -11.93
C PRO A 236 -13.71 -15.40 -12.49
N LYS A 237 -14.50 -14.40 -12.10
CA LYS A 237 -14.33 -13.02 -12.57
C LYS A 237 -13.03 -12.39 -12.07
N GLY A 238 -12.68 -12.56 -10.81
CA GLY A 238 -11.40 -12.06 -10.29
C GLY A 238 -10.20 -12.77 -10.91
N THR A 239 -10.32 -14.08 -11.12
CA THR A 239 -9.27 -14.91 -11.72
C THR A 239 -8.95 -14.46 -13.14
N ILE A 240 -9.96 -14.17 -13.97
CA ILE A 240 -9.79 -13.63 -15.32
C ILE A 240 -8.96 -12.35 -15.31
N ILE A 241 -9.25 -11.41 -14.39
CA ILE A 241 -8.51 -10.13 -14.32
C ILE A 241 -7.04 -10.40 -14.00
N ILE A 242 -6.75 -11.29 -13.05
CA ILE A 242 -5.38 -11.68 -12.68
C ILE A 242 -4.66 -12.33 -13.86
N GLU A 243 -5.33 -13.22 -14.60
CA GLU A 243 -4.77 -13.89 -15.76
C GLU A 243 -4.47 -12.93 -16.92
N GLU A 244 -5.35 -11.96 -17.20
CA GLU A 244 -5.11 -10.94 -18.22
C GLU A 244 -3.96 -10.01 -17.84
N LEU A 245 -3.85 -9.62 -16.56
CA LEU A 245 -2.71 -8.87 -16.05
C LEU A 245 -1.42 -9.66 -16.24
N LYS A 246 -1.41 -10.95 -15.85
CA LYS A 246 -0.27 -11.85 -15.98
C LYS A 246 0.14 -12.05 -17.44
N LYS A 247 -0.82 -12.32 -18.32
CA LYS A 247 -0.60 -12.48 -19.78
C LYS A 247 0.02 -11.22 -20.36
N TYR A 248 -0.46 -10.05 -19.96
CA TYR A 248 0.05 -8.79 -20.47
C TYR A 248 1.46 -8.48 -19.98
N ILE A 249 1.72 -8.52 -18.67
CA ILE A 249 3.05 -8.21 -18.14
C ILE A 249 4.11 -9.20 -18.65
N GLU A 250 3.80 -10.51 -18.67
CA GLU A 250 4.70 -11.51 -19.23
C GLU A 250 4.96 -11.25 -20.73
N GLY A 251 3.94 -10.82 -21.47
CA GLY A 251 4.07 -10.44 -22.87
C GLY A 251 5.00 -9.24 -23.09
N VAL A 252 4.92 -8.21 -22.24
CA VAL A 252 5.84 -7.07 -22.26
C VAL A 252 7.25 -7.54 -21.92
N CYS A 253 7.44 -8.26 -20.82
CA CYS A 253 8.75 -8.74 -20.38
C CYS A 253 9.45 -9.63 -21.42
N ARG A 254 8.72 -10.49 -22.14
CA ARG A 254 9.30 -11.32 -23.22
C ARG A 254 9.92 -10.50 -24.36
N LYS A 255 9.38 -9.33 -24.68
CA LYS A 255 9.98 -8.43 -25.70
C LYS A 255 11.39 -7.97 -25.30
N TYR A 256 11.69 -7.96 -24.00
CA TYR A 256 13.00 -7.60 -23.44
C TYR A 256 13.85 -8.84 -23.08
N GLY A 257 13.46 -10.03 -23.55
CA GLY A 257 14.24 -11.25 -23.38
C GLY A 257 14.15 -11.88 -21.99
N PHE A 258 13.05 -11.64 -21.26
CA PHE A 258 12.76 -12.39 -20.03
C PHE A 258 12.27 -13.81 -20.34
N GLU A 259 12.85 -14.77 -19.62
CA GLU A 259 12.50 -16.18 -19.68
C GLU A 259 11.68 -16.55 -18.45
N LYS A 260 10.57 -17.25 -18.68
CA LYS A 260 9.70 -17.72 -17.60
C LYS A 260 10.32 -18.92 -16.91
N VAL A 261 10.36 -18.89 -15.59
CA VAL A 261 10.81 -20.01 -14.75
C VAL A 261 9.73 -20.38 -13.74
N THR A 262 9.90 -21.53 -13.10
CA THR A 262 9.03 -22.00 -12.01
C THR A 262 9.90 -22.59 -10.90
N THR A 263 9.60 -22.24 -9.66
CA THR A 263 10.34 -22.66 -8.48
C THR A 263 9.39 -23.14 -7.38
N PRO A 264 9.78 -24.15 -6.57
CA PRO A 264 8.94 -24.62 -5.48
C PRO A 264 8.58 -23.51 -4.47
N SER A 265 7.46 -23.67 -3.77
CA SER A 265 7.09 -22.77 -2.66
C SER A 265 7.77 -23.13 -1.34
N LEU A 266 8.28 -24.37 -1.22
CA LEU A 266 9.00 -24.87 -0.05
C LEU A 266 10.50 -24.86 -0.28
N ALA A 267 11.26 -24.45 0.72
CA ALA A 267 12.71 -24.57 0.73
C ALA A 267 13.25 -24.86 2.13
N LYS A 268 14.48 -25.34 2.16
CA LYS A 268 15.29 -25.45 3.37
C LYS A 268 15.59 -24.06 3.94
N ILE A 269 15.64 -23.91 5.27
CA ILE A 269 15.87 -22.60 5.91
C ILE A 269 17.27 -22.06 5.57
N GLU A 270 18.23 -22.95 5.37
CA GLU A 270 19.62 -22.67 5.01
C GLU A 270 19.72 -21.82 3.73
N LEU A 271 18.78 -21.98 2.78
CA LEU A 271 18.71 -21.14 1.59
C LEU A 271 18.49 -19.66 1.94
N PHE A 272 17.66 -19.40 2.94
CA PHE A 272 17.34 -18.05 3.41
C PHE A 272 18.40 -17.51 4.38
N GLU A 273 19.10 -18.38 5.10
CA GLU A 273 20.27 -18.01 5.91
C GLU A 273 21.43 -17.55 5.02
N ILE A 274 21.75 -18.32 3.97
CA ILE A 274 22.79 -17.95 2.99
C ILE A 274 22.45 -16.63 2.33
N SER A 275 21.20 -16.43 1.89
CA SER A 275 20.79 -15.16 1.27
C SER A 275 20.66 -13.98 2.25
N GLY A 276 20.66 -14.23 3.57
CA GLY A 276 20.43 -13.22 4.62
C GLY A 276 18.95 -12.91 4.89
N HIS A 277 18.03 -13.49 4.14
CA HIS A 277 16.58 -13.29 4.32
C HIS A 277 16.06 -13.87 5.62
N ALA A 278 16.67 -14.94 6.15
CA ALA A 278 16.29 -15.50 7.44
C ALA A 278 16.41 -14.46 8.56
N GLN A 279 17.44 -13.61 8.55
CA GLN A 279 17.64 -12.57 9.57
C GLN A 279 16.58 -11.46 9.49
N LYS A 280 16.11 -11.14 8.28
CA LYS A 280 15.10 -10.11 8.04
C LYS A 280 13.68 -10.61 8.30
N PHE A 281 13.37 -11.81 7.84
CA PHE A 281 12.02 -12.37 7.81
C PHE A 281 11.77 -13.41 8.90
N ASN A 282 12.68 -13.66 9.85
CA ASN A 282 12.57 -14.80 10.78
C ASN A 282 11.18 -14.95 11.41
N ASP A 283 10.64 -13.86 11.93
CA ASP A 283 9.35 -13.83 12.63
C ASP A 283 8.16 -13.86 11.64
N GLU A 284 8.42 -13.60 10.37
CA GLU A 284 7.45 -13.62 9.26
C GLU A 284 7.51 -14.93 8.44
N LEU A 285 8.38 -15.89 8.79
CA LEU A 285 8.53 -17.16 8.07
C LEU A 285 7.51 -18.19 8.55
N PHE A 286 6.66 -18.66 7.64
CA PHE A 286 5.88 -19.88 7.88
C PHE A 286 6.78 -21.11 7.84
N ARG A 287 6.87 -21.82 8.96
CA ARG A 287 7.60 -23.07 9.10
C ARG A 287 6.67 -24.25 8.89
N VAL A 288 7.07 -25.20 8.05
CA VAL A 288 6.29 -26.38 7.67
C VAL A 288 7.02 -27.62 8.17
N THR A 289 6.37 -28.35 9.07
CA THR A 289 6.83 -29.66 9.53
C THR A 289 5.83 -30.74 9.16
N SER A 290 6.28 -31.98 9.00
CA SER A 290 5.39 -33.13 8.76
C SER A 290 5.71 -34.28 9.72
N PRO A 291 4.74 -35.20 9.96
CA PRO A 291 4.98 -36.39 10.78
C PRO A 291 6.09 -37.31 10.25
N LYS A 292 6.48 -37.17 8.98
CA LYS A 292 7.57 -37.94 8.35
C LYS A 292 8.96 -37.31 8.53
N GLY A 293 9.10 -36.31 9.41
CA GLY A 293 10.39 -35.68 9.71
C GLY A 293 10.84 -34.61 8.70
N HIS A 294 9.97 -34.19 7.77
CA HIS A 294 10.28 -33.06 6.90
C HIS A 294 10.24 -31.74 7.69
N SER A 295 11.21 -30.86 7.40
CA SER A 295 11.29 -29.49 7.94
C SER A 295 11.65 -28.54 6.81
N PHE A 296 10.72 -27.64 6.47
CA PHE A 296 10.86 -26.66 5.41
C PHE A 296 10.28 -25.31 5.87
N VAL A 297 10.49 -24.28 5.07
CA VAL A 297 9.80 -23.00 5.19
C VAL A 297 9.12 -22.67 3.87
N LEU A 298 7.98 -21.96 3.94
CA LEU A 298 7.38 -21.36 2.76
C LEU A 298 8.19 -20.11 2.37
N LYS A 299 8.44 -19.94 1.07
CA LYS A 299 9.28 -18.84 0.58
C LYS A 299 8.61 -17.47 0.82
N PRO A 300 9.28 -16.51 1.51
CA PRO A 300 8.77 -15.15 1.64
C PRO A 300 9.15 -14.24 0.46
N VAL A 301 10.13 -14.69 -0.34
CA VAL A 301 10.70 -14.06 -1.54
C VAL A 301 11.16 -15.13 -2.55
N GLN A 302 11.22 -14.80 -3.84
CA GLN A 302 11.66 -15.76 -4.88
C GLN A 302 13.17 -15.70 -5.15
N CYS A 303 13.84 -14.57 -4.88
CA CYS A 303 15.23 -14.34 -5.27
C CYS A 303 16.21 -15.50 -4.94
N PRO A 304 16.16 -16.19 -3.78
CA PRO A 304 17.10 -17.26 -3.48
C PRO A 304 16.88 -18.52 -4.33
N HIS A 305 15.69 -18.73 -4.89
CA HIS A 305 15.44 -19.86 -5.79
C HIS A 305 16.01 -19.60 -7.18
N HIS A 306 15.87 -18.35 -7.67
CA HIS A 306 16.41 -17.96 -8.98
C HIS A 306 17.95 -17.98 -8.99
N THR A 307 18.61 -17.77 -7.84
CA THR A 307 20.06 -17.99 -7.75
C THR A 307 20.45 -19.46 -7.94
N GLN A 308 19.62 -20.41 -7.49
CA GLN A 308 19.88 -21.84 -7.72
C GLN A 308 19.70 -22.22 -9.20
N LEU A 309 18.73 -21.61 -9.88
CA LEU A 309 18.58 -21.78 -11.33
C LEU A 309 19.80 -21.24 -12.07
N TYR A 310 20.31 -20.06 -11.69
CA TYR A 310 21.53 -19.52 -12.25
C TYR A 310 22.72 -20.47 -12.01
N ALA A 311 22.90 -20.94 -10.78
CA ALA A 311 24.00 -21.81 -10.33
C ALA A 311 23.96 -23.24 -10.93
N SER A 312 22.84 -23.67 -11.50
CA SER A 312 22.65 -25.04 -12.01
C SER A 312 23.64 -25.46 -13.10
N ARG A 313 24.26 -24.50 -13.79
CA ARG A 313 25.32 -24.75 -14.78
C ARG A 313 26.31 -23.59 -14.86
N LEU A 314 27.50 -23.87 -15.37
CA LEU A 314 28.50 -22.86 -15.68
C LEU A 314 27.95 -21.86 -16.72
N ARG A 315 28.26 -20.57 -16.52
CA ARG A 315 27.81 -19.47 -17.39
C ARG A 315 28.99 -18.81 -18.09
N SER A 316 28.85 -18.51 -19.37
CA SER A 316 29.79 -17.65 -20.13
C SER A 316 29.33 -16.19 -20.10
N TYR A 317 30.29 -15.25 -20.15
CA TYR A 317 29.98 -13.83 -20.30
C TYR A 317 29.09 -13.52 -21.52
N LYS A 318 29.14 -14.37 -22.56
CA LYS A 318 28.34 -14.26 -23.80
C LYS A 318 26.86 -14.54 -23.60
N GLU A 319 26.50 -15.30 -22.55
CA GLU A 319 25.11 -15.62 -22.21
C GLU A 319 24.45 -14.50 -21.38
N LEU A 320 25.24 -13.57 -20.83
CA LEU A 320 24.73 -12.47 -20.04
C LEU A 320 24.28 -11.31 -20.95
N PRO A 321 23.13 -10.68 -20.66
CA PRO A 321 22.33 -10.82 -19.44
C PRO A 321 21.32 -11.98 -19.50
N ILE A 322 21.18 -12.71 -18.39
CA ILE A 322 20.13 -13.73 -18.18
C ILE A 322 19.01 -13.08 -17.37
N ARG A 323 17.76 -13.22 -17.83
CA ARG A 323 16.61 -12.55 -17.22
C ARG A 323 15.52 -13.58 -16.90
N TYR A 324 15.29 -13.82 -15.62
CA TYR A 324 14.21 -14.69 -15.17
C TYR A 324 12.99 -13.90 -14.75
N MET A 325 11.81 -14.44 -15.05
CA MET A 325 10.52 -13.95 -14.55
C MET A 325 9.68 -15.10 -14.02
N GLU A 326 8.97 -14.87 -12.93
CA GLU A 326 8.06 -15.84 -12.34
C GLU A 326 6.92 -15.12 -11.61
N SER A 327 5.69 -15.59 -11.82
CA SER A 327 4.51 -15.16 -11.09
C SER A 327 4.04 -16.30 -10.22
N ASP A 328 4.50 -16.33 -8.98
CA ASP A 328 4.24 -17.42 -8.04
C ASP A 328 3.99 -16.92 -6.61
N LYS A 329 3.38 -17.78 -5.80
CA LYS A 329 3.01 -17.49 -4.42
C LYS A 329 4.23 -17.41 -3.50
N MET A 330 4.22 -16.37 -2.68
CA MET A 330 5.09 -16.15 -1.54
C MET A 330 4.22 -16.01 -0.29
N TYR A 331 4.80 -16.35 0.86
CA TYR A 331 4.06 -16.41 2.13
C TYR A 331 4.78 -15.60 3.20
N ARG A 332 4.04 -14.74 3.91
CA ARG A 332 4.55 -13.92 5.01
C ARG A 332 3.58 -14.00 6.17
N ALA A 333 4.06 -14.35 7.35
CA ALA A 333 3.29 -14.38 8.59
C ALA A 333 3.13 -12.95 9.13
N GLU A 334 2.35 -12.15 8.39
CA GLU A 334 1.97 -10.79 8.76
C GLU A 334 1.28 -10.77 10.14
N LYS A 335 1.25 -9.61 10.80
CA LYS A 335 0.49 -9.53 12.06
C LYS A 335 -1.01 -9.62 11.77
N PRO A 336 -1.80 -10.39 12.54
CA PRO A 336 -3.23 -10.55 12.29
C PRO A 336 -4.02 -9.23 12.19
N GLY A 337 -3.68 -8.24 13.02
CA GLY A 337 -4.32 -6.91 12.98
C GLY A 337 -3.93 -6.03 11.79
N GLU A 338 -2.91 -6.42 11.02
CA GLU A 338 -2.44 -5.69 9.83
C GLU A 338 -3.01 -6.29 8.53
N VAL A 339 -3.63 -7.48 8.58
CA VAL A 339 -4.26 -8.14 7.44
C VAL A 339 -5.60 -7.46 7.11
N GLY A 340 -5.81 -7.13 5.84
CA GLY A 340 -7.00 -6.40 5.42
C GLY A 340 -7.26 -6.41 3.92
N GLY A 341 -8.46 -6.87 3.54
CA GLY A 341 -8.89 -6.93 2.15
C GLY A 341 -7.87 -7.67 1.28
N LEU A 342 -7.59 -7.13 0.09
CA LEU A 342 -6.49 -7.60 -0.76
C LEU A 342 -5.20 -6.78 -0.60
N SER A 343 -5.26 -5.68 0.15
CA SER A 343 -4.12 -4.77 0.35
C SER A 343 -2.97 -5.41 1.13
N ARG A 344 -3.29 -6.30 2.08
CA ARG A 344 -2.32 -7.03 2.90
C ARG A 344 -2.87 -8.40 3.29
N VAL A 345 -2.18 -9.45 2.87
CA VAL A 345 -2.60 -10.86 2.94
C VAL A 345 -1.39 -11.75 3.22
N TYR A 346 -1.61 -12.96 3.73
CA TYR A 346 -0.52 -13.88 4.07
C TYR A 346 0.11 -14.55 2.86
N ALA A 347 -0.72 -14.87 1.86
CA ALA A 347 -0.31 -15.51 0.62
C ALA A 347 -0.44 -14.50 -0.52
N ILE A 348 0.70 -14.03 -1.03
CA ILE A 348 0.77 -13.07 -2.13
C ILE A 348 1.34 -13.75 -3.36
N THR A 349 0.73 -13.51 -4.51
CA THR A 349 1.29 -13.93 -5.80
C THR A 349 2.06 -12.74 -6.34
N VAL A 350 3.38 -12.84 -6.46
CA VAL A 350 4.22 -11.71 -6.88
C VAL A 350 4.75 -12.00 -8.27
N GLU A 351 4.60 -11.01 -9.16
CA GLU A 351 5.31 -10.99 -10.43
C GLU A 351 6.71 -10.48 -10.16
N ASP A 352 7.63 -11.43 -10.00
CA ASP A 352 9.00 -11.18 -9.60
C ASP A 352 9.94 -11.49 -10.78
N GLY A 353 11.08 -10.84 -10.80
CA GLY A 353 12.10 -11.11 -11.79
C GLY A 353 13.49 -10.72 -11.35
N HIS A 354 14.45 -11.46 -11.91
CA HIS A 354 15.84 -11.34 -11.53
C HIS A 354 16.70 -11.35 -12.79
N ILE A 355 17.48 -10.29 -12.96
CA ILE A 355 18.44 -10.16 -14.05
C ILE A 355 19.83 -10.43 -13.50
N PHE A 356 20.53 -11.40 -14.07
CA PHE A 356 21.95 -11.62 -13.85
C PHE A 356 22.70 -11.01 -15.04
N CYS A 357 23.53 -10.01 -14.77
CA CYS A 357 24.22 -9.27 -15.82
C CYS A 357 25.65 -8.95 -15.42
N ARG A 358 26.47 -8.55 -16.41
CA ARG A 358 27.80 -8.03 -16.13
C ARG A 358 27.73 -6.59 -15.62
N PRO A 359 28.73 -6.11 -14.86
CA PRO A 359 28.75 -4.73 -14.38
C PRO A 359 28.60 -3.66 -15.48
N ASP A 360 29.10 -3.91 -16.69
CA ASP A 360 28.97 -3.02 -17.85
C ASP A 360 27.54 -2.92 -18.41
N GLN A 361 26.71 -3.94 -18.19
CA GLN A 361 25.35 -4.04 -18.73
C GLN A 361 24.28 -3.42 -17.81
N VAL A 362 24.60 -3.21 -16.53
CA VAL A 362 23.65 -2.80 -15.48
C VAL A 362 22.82 -1.58 -15.88
N LYS A 363 23.45 -0.56 -16.47
CA LYS A 363 22.76 0.70 -16.83
C LYS A 363 21.67 0.47 -17.87
N ASP A 364 21.95 -0.33 -18.89
CA ASP A 364 21.01 -0.58 -19.97
C ASP A 364 19.87 -1.50 -19.51
N GLU A 365 20.17 -2.47 -18.63
CA GLU A 365 19.13 -3.31 -18.02
C GLU A 365 18.14 -2.53 -17.17
N ILE A 366 18.62 -1.57 -16.37
CA ILE A 366 17.72 -0.72 -15.57
C ILE A 366 16.90 0.21 -16.49
N LYS A 367 17.49 0.77 -17.56
CA LYS A 367 16.71 1.56 -18.54
C LYS A 367 15.59 0.73 -19.16
N ASN A 368 15.89 -0.51 -19.55
CA ASN A 368 14.90 -1.44 -20.09
C ASN A 368 13.77 -1.71 -19.09
N LEU A 369 14.10 -1.92 -17.81
CA LEU A 369 13.11 -2.10 -16.75
C LEU A 369 12.22 -0.86 -16.57
N VAL A 370 12.78 0.35 -16.60
CA VAL A 370 11.99 1.58 -16.53
C VAL A 370 11.03 1.70 -17.73
N GLN A 371 11.45 1.29 -18.94
CA GLN A 371 10.56 1.26 -20.10
C GLN A 371 9.44 0.22 -19.97
N ILE A 372 9.74 -0.97 -19.42
CA ILE A 372 8.72 -1.99 -19.10
C ILE A 372 7.67 -1.42 -18.14
N ILE A 373 8.11 -0.76 -17.05
CA ILE A 373 7.21 -0.10 -16.10
C ILE A 373 6.38 0.95 -16.82
N LYS A 374 7.00 1.83 -17.61
CA LYS A 374 6.30 2.88 -18.33
C LYS A 374 5.25 2.33 -19.30
N GLU A 375 5.59 1.33 -20.12
CA GLU A 375 4.66 0.68 -21.07
C GLU A 375 3.46 0.06 -20.34
N PHE A 376 3.72 -0.69 -19.26
CA PHE A 376 2.67 -1.36 -18.50
C PHE A 376 1.73 -0.35 -17.82
N TYR A 377 2.27 0.61 -17.06
CA TYR A 377 1.46 1.58 -16.31
C TYR A 377 0.77 2.61 -17.20
N SER A 378 1.34 2.96 -18.35
CA SER A 378 0.68 3.85 -19.31
C SER A 378 -0.59 3.21 -19.88
N SER A 379 -0.56 1.90 -20.15
CA SER A 379 -1.75 1.18 -20.65
C SER A 379 -2.89 1.05 -19.63
N LEU A 380 -2.61 1.35 -18.36
CA LEU A 380 -3.59 1.39 -17.28
C LEU A 380 -3.99 2.82 -16.89
N GLY A 381 -3.43 3.83 -17.56
CA GLY A 381 -3.66 5.25 -17.20
C GLY A 381 -3.03 5.66 -15.86
N LEU A 382 -2.08 4.88 -15.34
CA LEU A 382 -1.48 5.10 -14.02
C LEU A 382 -0.16 5.89 -14.08
N TRP A 383 0.51 5.94 -15.23
CA TRP A 383 1.86 6.52 -15.35
C TRP A 383 1.92 8.03 -15.03
N GLU A 384 0.87 8.79 -15.28
CA GLU A 384 0.90 10.26 -15.14
C GLU A 384 0.93 10.74 -13.68
N ASN A 385 0.51 9.89 -12.72
CA ASN A 385 0.35 10.25 -11.31
C ASN A 385 1.40 9.59 -10.40
N GLN A 386 2.61 9.37 -10.92
CA GLN A 386 3.70 8.73 -10.19
C GLN A 386 4.82 9.71 -9.83
N TRP A 387 5.54 9.41 -8.75
CA TRP A 387 6.87 9.98 -8.51
C TRP A 387 7.86 8.89 -8.12
N VAL A 388 9.16 9.12 -8.35
CA VAL A 388 10.19 8.12 -8.09
C VAL A 388 10.94 8.41 -6.80
N SER A 389 11.04 7.43 -5.91
CA SER A 389 11.92 7.45 -4.75
C SER A 389 13.23 6.75 -5.08
N LEU A 390 14.34 7.43 -4.83
CA LEU A 390 15.67 6.82 -4.79
C LEU A 390 15.98 6.45 -3.34
N SER A 391 15.72 5.19 -3.02
CA SER A 391 15.83 4.65 -1.67
C SER A 391 17.26 4.20 -1.39
N LEU A 392 17.89 4.85 -0.41
CA LEU A 392 19.31 4.76 -0.07
C LEU A 392 19.52 4.14 1.32
N ARG A 393 20.75 3.72 1.61
CA ARG A 393 21.08 3.17 2.93
C ARG A 393 21.04 4.25 4.01
N ASP A 394 20.72 3.83 5.23
CA ASP A 394 20.89 4.62 6.43
C ASP A 394 22.37 4.65 6.81
N TYR A 395 23.07 5.74 6.47
CA TYR A 395 24.50 5.91 6.77
C TYR A 395 24.81 5.91 8.28
N SER A 396 23.80 6.18 9.12
CA SER A 396 23.96 6.12 10.58
C SER A 396 23.87 4.69 11.12
N HIS A 397 23.38 3.74 10.33
CA HIS A 397 23.20 2.33 10.73
C HIS A 397 23.62 1.36 9.60
N PRO A 398 24.92 1.32 9.26
CA PRO A 398 25.43 0.49 8.17
C PRO A 398 25.25 -1.01 8.44
N GLU A 399 25.12 -1.44 9.71
CA GLU A 399 24.95 -2.83 10.10
C GLU A 399 23.65 -3.48 9.62
N LYS A 400 22.65 -2.67 9.22
CA LYS A 400 21.39 -3.16 8.64
C LYS A 400 21.53 -3.63 7.20
N TYR A 401 22.66 -3.33 6.56
CA TYR A 401 22.86 -3.55 5.14
C TYR A 401 24.00 -4.55 4.92
N ILE A 402 23.78 -5.47 3.99
CA ILE A 402 24.74 -6.52 3.65
C ILE A 402 25.52 -6.06 2.42
N GLY A 403 26.81 -6.39 2.38
CA GLY A 403 27.70 -6.13 1.25
C GLY A 403 28.83 -5.15 1.57
N ASP A 404 29.72 -4.93 0.61
CA ASP A 404 30.85 -4.00 0.75
C ASP A 404 30.35 -2.54 0.61
N PRO A 405 30.75 -1.61 1.49
CA PRO A 405 30.42 -0.20 1.37
C PRO A 405 30.72 0.42 -0.01
N LYS A 406 31.78 -0.04 -0.69
CA LYS A 406 32.16 0.42 -2.04
C LYS A 406 31.17 -0.04 -3.11
N ASP A 407 30.63 -1.25 -2.98
CA ASP A 407 29.61 -1.75 -3.90
C ASP A 407 28.33 -0.90 -3.76
N TRP A 408 27.96 -0.56 -2.52
CA TRP A 408 26.83 0.33 -2.24
C TRP A 408 27.00 1.71 -2.86
N ASP A 409 28.15 2.37 -2.66
CA ASP A 409 28.42 3.68 -3.27
C ASP A 409 28.31 3.63 -4.80
N LYS A 410 28.79 2.53 -5.41
CA LYS A 410 28.65 2.27 -6.84
C LYS A 410 27.19 2.12 -7.26
N CYS A 411 26.39 1.35 -6.51
CA CYS A 411 24.98 1.15 -6.80
C CYS A 411 24.19 2.45 -6.72
N GLU A 412 24.37 3.21 -5.64
CA GLU A 412 23.67 4.48 -5.41
C GLU A 412 23.99 5.50 -6.51
N LYS A 413 25.27 5.55 -6.93
CA LYS A 413 25.70 6.39 -8.06
C LYS A 413 25.05 5.97 -9.37
N ILE A 414 25.04 4.66 -9.67
CA ILE A 414 24.41 4.13 -10.90
C ILE A 414 22.92 4.50 -10.94
N LEU A 415 22.17 4.28 -9.86
CA LEU A 415 20.74 4.60 -9.82
C LEU A 415 20.48 6.11 -9.95
N GLN A 416 21.30 6.96 -9.34
CA GLN A 416 21.21 8.41 -9.49
C GLN A 416 21.48 8.86 -10.93
N GLU A 417 22.52 8.31 -11.57
CA GLU A 417 22.85 8.62 -12.97
C GLU A 417 21.70 8.23 -13.90
N ILE A 418 21.08 7.08 -13.68
CA ILE A 418 19.95 6.62 -14.49
C ILE A 418 18.72 7.49 -14.28
N SER A 419 18.43 7.87 -13.03
CA SER A 419 17.37 8.83 -12.74
C SER A 419 17.57 10.14 -13.51
N ASN A 420 18.80 10.62 -13.65
CA ASN A 420 19.09 11.85 -14.38
C ASN A 420 18.94 11.66 -15.89
N VAL A 421 19.50 10.57 -16.45
CA VAL A 421 19.46 10.28 -17.90
C VAL A 421 18.02 10.03 -18.39
N MET A 422 17.18 9.44 -17.56
CA MET A 422 15.79 9.12 -17.90
C MET A 422 14.79 10.19 -17.43
N ASP A 423 15.27 11.30 -16.87
CA ASP A 423 14.45 12.40 -16.30
C ASP A 423 13.35 11.90 -15.34
N LEU A 424 13.73 11.00 -14.42
CA LEU A 424 12.81 10.44 -13.43
C LEU A 424 12.59 11.36 -12.22
N GLN A 425 13.43 12.39 -12.08
CA GLN A 425 13.39 13.36 -10.97
C GLN A 425 13.33 12.69 -9.59
N ALA A 426 14.06 11.58 -9.42
CA ALA A 426 13.94 10.75 -8.23
C ALA A 426 14.36 11.50 -6.96
N LYS A 427 13.52 11.43 -5.93
CA LYS A 427 13.79 12.05 -4.62
C LYS A 427 14.58 11.08 -3.75
N ARG A 428 15.70 11.54 -3.21
CA ARG A 428 16.54 10.73 -2.30
C ARG A 428 15.81 10.47 -0.98
N ARG A 429 15.76 9.21 -0.56
CA ARG A 429 15.19 8.77 0.72
C ARG A 429 16.18 7.87 1.46
N GLU A 430 16.81 8.42 2.49
CA GLU A 430 17.77 7.68 3.32
C GLU A 430 17.06 6.72 4.28
N GLY A 431 17.61 5.51 4.41
CA GLY A 431 17.07 4.47 5.28
C GLY A 431 15.92 3.65 4.69
N GLU A 432 15.52 3.92 3.46
CA GLU A 432 14.46 3.20 2.75
C GLU A 432 14.98 2.09 1.82
N ALA A 433 16.29 1.95 1.65
CA ALA A 433 16.88 0.86 0.87
C ALA A 433 16.55 -0.53 1.45
N ALA A 434 16.63 -1.55 0.60
CA ALA A 434 16.49 -2.93 1.01
C ALA A 434 17.83 -3.51 1.53
N LEU A 435 17.79 -4.73 2.07
CA LEU A 435 18.90 -5.35 2.83
C LEU A 435 20.22 -5.41 2.04
N TYR A 436 20.15 -5.66 0.74
CA TYR A 436 21.30 -6.00 -0.11
C TYR A 436 21.56 -4.98 -1.23
N GLY A 437 20.84 -3.85 -1.24
CA GLY A 437 21.13 -2.77 -2.19
C GLY A 437 20.08 -1.65 -2.25
N PRO A 438 20.43 -0.52 -2.88
CA PRO A 438 19.51 0.60 -3.09
C PRO A 438 18.48 0.28 -4.18
N LYS A 439 17.39 1.04 -4.21
CA LYS A 439 16.27 0.80 -5.15
C LYS A 439 15.67 2.09 -5.70
N LEU A 440 15.16 2.00 -6.92
CA LEU A 440 14.25 2.97 -7.52
C LEU A 440 12.82 2.46 -7.30
N ASP A 441 12.07 3.15 -6.44
CA ASP A 441 10.69 2.83 -6.14
C ASP A 441 9.76 3.80 -6.84
N PHE A 442 8.77 3.27 -7.55
CA PHE A 442 7.75 4.09 -8.20
C PHE A 442 6.55 4.18 -7.26
N MET A 443 6.26 5.41 -6.86
CA MET A 443 5.26 5.76 -5.85
C MET A 443 4.01 6.26 -6.54
N PHE A 444 2.87 5.67 -6.18
CA PHE A 444 1.55 6.03 -6.69
C PHE A 444 0.67 6.46 -5.51
N LYS A 445 -0.47 7.10 -5.81
CA LYS A 445 -1.49 7.40 -4.80
C LYS A 445 -2.68 6.47 -4.96
N ASP A 446 -3.17 5.91 -3.85
CA ASP A 446 -4.43 5.17 -3.84
C ASP A 446 -5.65 6.11 -3.83
N ALA A 447 -6.87 5.54 -3.80
CA ALA A 447 -8.10 6.34 -3.74
C ALA A 447 -8.20 7.20 -2.46
N LEU A 448 -7.50 6.80 -1.39
CA LEU A 448 -7.37 7.50 -0.12
C LEU A 448 -6.12 8.40 -0.08
N GLY A 449 -5.47 8.64 -1.23
CA GLY A 449 -4.34 9.56 -1.36
C GLY A 449 -3.06 9.09 -0.67
N ASN A 450 -3.04 7.89 -0.08
CA ASN A 450 -1.85 7.34 0.54
C ASN A 450 -0.83 7.00 -0.54
N GLU A 451 0.44 7.24 -0.23
CA GLU A 451 1.53 6.86 -1.12
C GLU A 451 1.79 5.36 -1.02
N ILE A 452 1.73 4.68 -2.17
CA ILE A 452 1.93 3.25 -2.32
C ILE A 452 3.12 3.03 -3.24
N GLN A 453 4.14 2.35 -2.72
CA GLN A 453 5.19 1.75 -3.52
C GLN A 453 4.63 0.52 -4.24
N ILE A 454 4.76 0.46 -5.57
CA ILE A 454 4.36 -0.72 -6.35
C ILE A 454 5.53 -1.25 -7.20
N PRO A 455 5.92 -0.66 -8.35
CA PRO A 455 7.14 -1.07 -9.02
C PRO A 455 8.37 -0.77 -8.19
N THR A 456 9.34 -1.67 -8.25
CA THR A 456 10.67 -1.45 -7.69
C THR A 456 11.73 -2.04 -8.61
N ILE A 457 12.84 -1.33 -8.75
CA ILE A 457 14.06 -1.83 -9.37
C ILE A 457 15.16 -1.73 -8.32
N GLN A 458 15.69 -2.88 -7.90
CA GLN A 458 16.70 -2.95 -6.86
C GLN A 458 18.00 -3.53 -7.41
N LEU A 459 19.11 -2.86 -7.13
CA LEU A 459 20.43 -3.26 -7.60
C LEU A 459 21.22 -3.97 -6.50
N ASP A 460 21.67 -5.20 -6.74
CA ASP A 460 22.25 -6.09 -5.74
C ASP A 460 23.60 -6.68 -6.17
N PHE A 461 24.64 -6.37 -5.40
CA PHE A 461 25.99 -6.91 -5.55
C PHE A 461 26.34 -7.95 -4.47
N ALA A 462 25.51 -8.06 -3.43
CA ALA A 462 25.77 -8.89 -2.27
C ALA A 462 25.28 -10.34 -2.48
N THR A 463 24.06 -10.54 -2.97
CA THR A 463 23.47 -11.89 -3.09
C THR A 463 24.28 -12.81 -4.01
N PRO A 464 24.76 -12.37 -5.20
CA PRO A 464 25.63 -13.19 -6.04
C PRO A 464 26.89 -13.68 -5.32
N LYS A 465 27.54 -12.82 -4.52
CA LYS A 465 28.73 -13.19 -3.76
C LYS A 465 28.42 -14.20 -2.67
N ARG A 466 27.30 -14.02 -1.94
CA ARG A 466 26.88 -14.92 -0.85
C ARG A 466 26.56 -16.33 -1.33
N PHE A 467 26.03 -16.47 -2.53
CA PHE A 467 25.78 -17.76 -3.19
C PHE A 467 26.96 -18.27 -4.04
N ASN A 468 28.09 -17.55 -4.06
CA ASN A 468 29.24 -17.85 -4.91
C ASN A 468 28.86 -18.02 -6.40
N LEU A 469 27.91 -17.22 -6.89
CA LEU A 469 27.50 -17.24 -8.29
C LEU A 469 28.61 -16.66 -9.15
N THR A 470 28.97 -17.36 -10.22
CA THR A 470 30.03 -16.90 -11.12
C THR A 470 29.65 -17.06 -12.59
N TYR A 471 30.33 -16.31 -13.46
CA TYR A 471 30.43 -16.57 -14.89
C TYR A 471 31.90 -16.50 -15.32
N ILE A 472 32.23 -17.13 -16.44
CA ILE A 472 33.55 -17.06 -17.06
C ILE A 472 33.63 -15.83 -17.95
N ASN A 473 34.52 -14.89 -17.61
CA ASN A 473 34.75 -13.67 -18.38
C ASN A 473 35.57 -13.91 -19.66
N GLU A 474 35.78 -12.86 -20.45
CA GLU A 474 36.59 -12.88 -21.68
C GLU A 474 38.02 -13.40 -21.46
N GLN A 475 38.56 -13.22 -20.27
CA GLN A 475 39.91 -13.67 -19.88
C GLN A 475 39.92 -15.08 -19.27
N GLY A 476 38.81 -15.81 -19.32
CA GLY A 476 38.70 -17.17 -18.79
C GLY A 476 38.63 -17.25 -17.25
N LYS A 477 38.45 -16.13 -16.56
CA LYS A 477 38.37 -16.07 -15.09
C LYS A 477 36.92 -16.11 -14.61
N ALA A 478 36.70 -16.84 -13.50
CA ALA A 478 35.43 -16.84 -12.79
C ALA A 478 35.24 -15.51 -12.04
N VAL A 479 34.14 -14.81 -12.33
CA VAL A 479 33.80 -13.52 -11.71
C VAL A 479 32.31 -13.50 -11.35
N ASN A 480 31.93 -12.73 -10.33
CA ASN A 480 30.52 -12.66 -9.91
C ASN A 480 29.68 -11.78 -10.86
N PRO A 481 28.46 -12.20 -11.22
CA PRO A 481 27.51 -11.32 -11.89
C PRO A 481 26.94 -10.29 -10.91
N VAL A 482 26.30 -9.26 -11.46
CA VAL A 482 25.41 -8.35 -10.72
C VAL A 482 23.98 -8.85 -10.86
N MET A 483 23.21 -8.77 -9.77
CA MET A 483 21.81 -9.15 -9.75
C MET A 483 20.93 -7.90 -9.68
N ILE A 484 19.91 -7.81 -10.53
CA ILE A 484 18.90 -6.75 -10.49
C ILE A 484 17.57 -7.41 -10.17
N HIS A 485 16.98 -7.04 -9.05
CA HIS A 485 15.65 -7.50 -8.64
C HIS A 485 14.62 -6.52 -9.15
N ARG A 486 13.48 -7.03 -9.58
CA ARG A 486 12.40 -6.18 -10.08
C ARG A 486 11.05 -6.80 -9.79
N ALA A 487 10.11 -5.97 -9.36
CA ALA A 487 8.70 -6.27 -9.37
C ALA A 487 8.00 -5.12 -10.10
N ILE A 488 7.15 -5.42 -11.08
CA ILE A 488 6.49 -4.37 -11.89
C ILE A 488 5.12 -4.03 -11.31
N LEU A 489 4.30 -5.04 -11.05
CA LEU A 489 2.98 -4.89 -10.42
C LEU A 489 2.99 -5.13 -8.90
N GLY A 490 4.11 -5.63 -8.34
CA GLY A 490 4.14 -6.14 -6.98
C GLY A 490 3.34 -7.44 -6.87
N SER A 491 2.45 -7.53 -5.88
CA SER A 491 1.53 -8.67 -5.76
C SER A 491 0.24 -8.44 -6.54
N TYR A 492 -0.27 -9.49 -7.19
CA TYR A 492 -1.53 -9.43 -7.93
C TYR A 492 -2.70 -9.06 -7.02
N GLU A 493 -2.68 -9.50 -5.76
CA GLU A 493 -3.70 -9.18 -4.76
C GLU A 493 -3.74 -7.67 -4.50
N ARG A 494 -2.60 -7.06 -4.14
CA ARG A 494 -2.50 -5.63 -3.86
C ARG A 494 -2.75 -4.79 -5.11
N PHE A 495 -2.25 -5.24 -6.26
CA PHE A 495 -2.47 -4.55 -7.52
C PHE A 495 -3.94 -4.57 -7.92
N LEU A 496 -4.65 -5.68 -7.73
CA LEU A 496 -6.08 -5.76 -8.00
C LEU A 496 -6.89 -4.82 -7.08
N ALA A 497 -6.52 -4.68 -5.80
CA ALA A 497 -7.11 -3.67 -4.92
C ALA A 497 -6.98 -2.27 -5.51
N LEU A 498 -5.76 -1.90 -5.93
CA LEU A 498 -5.48 -0.61 -6.56
C LEU A 498 -6.33 -0.41 -7.83
N LEU A 499 -6.44 -1.41 -8.70
CA LEU A 499 -7.20 -1.28 -9.95
C LEU A 499 -8.70 -1.13 -9.68
N ILE A 500 -9.25 -1.88 -8.71
CA ILE A 500 -10.65 -1.72 -8.32
C ILE A 500 -10.90 -0.28 -7.85
N GLU A 501 -10.04 0.26 -7.01
CA GLU A 501 -10.15 1.62 -6.48
C GLU A 501 -9.95 2.69 -7.55
N HIS A 502 -8.94 2.52 -8.40
CA HIS A 502 -8.60 3.45 -9.47
C HIS A 502 -9.74 3.58 -10.49
N PHE A 503 -10.25 2.44 -10.97
CA PHE A 503 -11.35 2.42 -11.95
C PHE A 503 -12.74 2.50 -11.31
N ALA A 504 -12.83 2.58 -9.98
CA ALA A 504 -14.08 2.37 -9.23
C ALA A 504 -14.81 1.08 -9.68
N GLY A 505 -14.06 0.02 -10.02
CA GLY A 505 -14.57 -1.25 -10.54
C GLY A 505 -15.00 -1.24 -12.02
N ALA A 506 -14.92 -0.10 -12.72
CA ALA A 506 -15.23 0.02 -14.14
C ALA A 506 -13.97 -0.26 -15.00
N PHE A 507 -13.48 -1.50 -14.96
CA PHE A 507 -12.25 -1.89 -15.66
C PHE A 507 -12.26 -1.56 -17.17
N PRO A 508 -11.10 -1.28 -17.78
CA PRO A 508 -10.97 -1.11 -19.23
C PRO A 508 -11.34 -2.40 -19.95
N LEU A 509 -11.69 -2.31 -21.24
CA LEU A 509 -12.28 -3.41 -21.99
C LEU A 509 -11.41 -4.68 -21.95
N TRP A 510 -10.09 -4.51 -22.09
CA TRP A 510 -9.17 -5.64 -22.11
C TRP A 510 -9.03 -6.35 -20.75
N LEU A 511 -9.33 -5.69 -19.63
CA LEU A 511 -9.31 -6.28 -18.29
C LEU A 511 -10.68 -6.75 -17.79
N ALA A 512 -11.78 -6.19 -18.29
CA ALA A 512 -13.11 -6.50 -17.78
C ALA A 512 -13.40 -8.00 -17.81
N SER A 513 -13.81 -8.57 -16.67
CA SER A 513 -14.08 -10.02 -16.53
C SER A 513 -15.20 -10.49 -17.46
N VAL A 514 -16.21 -9.64 -17.67
CA VAL A 514 -17.21 -9.75 -18.72
C VAL A 514 -17.08 -8.50 -19.59
N GLN A 515 -16.76 -8.66 -20.87
CA GLN A 515 -16.60 -7.56 -21.81
C GLN A 515 -17.94 -7.17 -22.42
N ILE A 516 -18.73 -8.18 -22.77
CA ILE A 516 -19.99 -8.03 -23.49
C ILE A 516 -21.06 -8.89 -22.83
N VAL A 517 -22.24 -8.32 -22.61
CA VAL A 517 -23.43 -9.08 -22.23
C VAL A 517 -24.49 -8.97 -23.32
N LEU A 518 -25.05 -10.11 -23.73
CA LEU A 518 -26.13 -10.18 -24.70
C LEU A 518 -27.48 -10.34 -23.98
N LEU A 519 -28.43 -9.48 -24.32
CA LEU A 519 -29.76 -9.39 -23.73
C LEU A 519 -30.83 -9.63 -24.82
N PRO A 520 -31.33 -10.87 -25.00
CA PRO A 520 -32.48 -11.11 -25.85
C PRO A 520 -33.72 -10.39 -25.33
N VAL A 521 -34.49 -9.75 -26.23
CA VAL A 521 -35.75 -9.06 -25.87
C VAL A 521 -36.81 -10.04 -25.36
N SER A 522 -36.86 -11.25 -25.93
CA SER A 522 -37.73 -12.34 -25.50
C SER A 522 -37.07 -13.71 -25.70
N SER A 523 -37.70 -14.77 -25.19
CA SER A 523 -37.23 -16.16 -25.38
C SER A 523 -37.12 -16.56 -26.86
N LYS A 524 -37.86 -15.90 -27.76
CA LYS A 524 -37.79 -16.14 -29.22
C LYS A 524 -36.41 -15.82 -29.82
N GLN A 525 -35.61 -14.97 -29.15
CA GLN A 525 -34.27 -14.58 -29.60
C GLN A 525 -33.13 -15.28 -28.84
N ALA A 526 -33.43 -16.21 -27.92
CA ALA A 526 -32.42 -16.94 -27.15
C ALA A 526 -31.40 -17.66 -28.05
N HIS A 527 -31.87 -18.48 -29.00
CA HIS A 527 -31.00 -19.19 -29.94
C HIS A 527 -30.11 -18.26 -30.78
N TYR A 528 -30.68 -17.12 -31.23
CA TYR A 528 -29.90 -16.13 -31.99
C TYR A 528 -28.82 -15.48 -31.12
N SER A 529 -29.16 -15.13 -29.87
CA SER A 529 -28.21 -14.58 -28.90
C SER A 529 -27.06 -15.55 -28.62
N GLN A 530 -27.35 -16.84 -28.46
CA GLN A 530 -26.32 -17.85 -28.29
C GLN A 530 -25.44 -18.04 -29.53
N THR A 531 -26.01 -17.88 -30.73
CA THR A 531 -25.25 -17.89 -31.98
C THR A 531 -24.28 -16.70 -32.04
N VAL A 532 -24.77 -15.49 -31.73
CA VAL A 532 -23.94 -14.28 -31.65
C VAL A 532 -22.84 -14.44 -30.58
N ALA A 533 -23.18 -14.96 -29.40
CA ALA A 533 -22.20 -15.22 -28.33
C ALA A 533 -21.11 -16.19 -28.78
N THR A 534 -21.48 -17.27 -29.47
CA THR A 534 -20.52 -18.24 -30.01
C THR A 534 -19.57 -17.57 -31.01
N THR A 535 -20.08 -16.72 -31.90
CA THR A 535 -19.25 -15.95 -32.85
C THR A 535 -18.28 -15.02 -32.12
N LEU A 536 -18.74 -14.28 -31.11
CA LEU A 536 -17.89 -13.39 -30.33
C LEU A 536 -16.83 -14.16 -29.53
N ARG A 537 -17.19 -15.29 -28.91
CA ARG A 537 -16.26 -16.14 -28.13
C ARG A 537 -15.18 -16.80 -28.99
N LYS A 538 -15.46 -17.11 -30.27
CA LYS A 538 -14.45 -17.59 -31.23
C LYS A 538 -13.34 -16.57 -31.46
N GLU A 539 -13.61 -15.29 -31.22
CA GLU A 539 -12.64 -14.19 -31.27
C GLU A 539 -12.01 -13.90 -29.90
N GLU A 540 -12.05 -14.87 -28.97
CA GLU A 540 -11.54 -14.80 -27.60
C GLU A 540 -12.18 -13.69 -26.73
N LEU A 541 -13.38 -13.21 -27.10
CA LEU A 541 -14.12 -12.23 -26.31
C LEU A 541 -14.86 -12.89 -25.13
N ARG A 542 -14.85 -12.20 -23.98
CA ARG A 542 -15.51 -12.65 -22.75
C ARG A 542 -16.97 -12.20 -22.74
N VAL A 543 -17.85 -13.10 -23.21
CA VAL A 543 -19.26 -12.81 -23.46
C VAL A 543 -20.18 -13.66 -22.59
N GLU A 544 -21.18 -13.01 -21.99
CA GLU A 544 -22.30 -13.65 -21.29
C GLU A 544 -23.64 -13.42 -22.03
N VAL A 545 -24.61 -14.33 -21.83
CA VAL A 545 -25.98 -14.19 -22.32
C VAL A 545 -26.89 -14.27 -21.11
N TRP A 546 -27.73 -13.25 -20.89
CA TRP A 546 -28.67 -13.23 -19.77
C TRP A 546 -30.09 -13.26 -20.30
N GLU A 547 -30.85 -14.30 -19.96
CA GLU A 547 -32.21 -14.52 -20.46
C GLU A 547 -33.28 -14.32 -19.39
N ASP A 548 -32.92 -14.54 -18.14
CA ASP A 548 -33.81 -14.42 -16.98
C ASP A 548 -34.09 -12.94 -16.67
N GLU A 549 -35.31 -12.64 -16.21
CA GLU A 549 -35.79 -11.30 -15.84
C GLU A 549 -36.14 -10.35 -17.01
N THR A 550 -36.85 -9.28 -16.67
CA THR A 550 -37.19 -8.22 -17.63
C THR A 550 -35.95 -7.55 -18.20
N ILE A 551 -36.02 -7.09 -19.45
CA ILE A 551 -34.87 -6.44 -20.12
C ILE A 551 -34.37 -5.21 -19.34
N SER A 552 -35.27 -4.41 -18.77
CA SER A 552 -34.91 -3.24 -17.96
C SER A 552 -34.13 -3.62 -16.71
N LYS A 553 -34.50 -4.72 -16.05
CA LYS A 553 -33.77 -5.23 -14.87
C LYS A 553 -32.40 -5.77 -15.27
N ARG A 554 -32.30 -6.52 -16.38
CA ARG A 554 -31.03 -7.00 -16.93
C ARG A 554 -30.08 -5.87 -17.33
N ILE A 555 -30.58 -4.82 -17.99
CA ILE A 555 -29.78 -3.62 -18.32
C ILE A 555 -29.24 -2.97 -17.04
N ARG A 556 -30.10 -2.75 -16.04
CA ARG A 556 -29.68 -2.18 -14.76
C ARG A 556 -28.63 -3.05 -14.05
N GLN A 557 -28.79 -4.38 -14.08
CA GLN A 557 -27.83 -5.31 -13.50
C GLN A 557 -26.48 -5.24 -14.23
N ALA A 558 -26.47 -5.12 -15.57
CA ALA A 558 -25.26 -5.00 -16.36
C ALA A 558 -24.52 -3.68 -16.07
N GLU A 559 -25.26 -2.58 -15.88
CA GLU A 559 -24.72 -1.29 -15.45
C GLU A 559 -24.12 -1.37 -14.03
N LEU A 560 -24.79 -2.05 -13.09
CA LEU A 560 -24.27 -2.28 -11.74
C LEU A 560 -23.01 -3.16 -11.74
N GLN A 561 -22.95 -4.16 -12.62
CA GLN A 561 -21.78 -5.00 -12.87
C GLN A 561 -20.69 -4.29 -13.71
N LYS A 562 -20.96 -3.05 -14.17
CA LYS A 562 -20.02 -2.20 -14.91
C LYS A 562 -19.47 -2.87 -16.17
N ILE A 563 -20.30 -3.67 -16.85
CA ILE A 563 -19.93 -4.37 -18.09
C ILE A 563 -19.69 -3.32 -19.20
N PRO A 564 -18.56 -3.37 -19.94
CA PRO A 564 -18.23 -2.39 -20.98
C PRO A 564 -19.29 -2.27 -22.07
N TYR A 565 -19.84 -3.39 -22.54
CA TYR A 565 -20.81 -3.43 -23.62
C TYR A 565 -22.04 -4.25 -23.28
N ILE A 566 -23.21 -3.63 -23.45
CA ILE A 566 -24.52 -4.27 -23.34
C ILE A 566 -25.11 -4.33 -24.75
N ILE A 567 -25.43 -5.52 -25.23
CA ILE A 567 -26.01 -5.72 -26.56
C ILE A 567 -27.43 -6.23 -26.41
N VAL A 568 -28.39 -5.51 -26.98
CA VAL A 568 -29.80 -5.91 -27.03
C VAL A 568 -30.09 -6.58 -28.37
N LEU A 569 -30.79 -7.72 -28.35
CA LEU A 569 -31.10 -8.50 -29.55
C LEU A 569 -32.61 -8.75 -29.65
N GLY A 570 -33.27 -8.06 -30.58
CA GLY A 570 -34.68 -8.22 -30.92
C GLY A 570 -34.89 -8.92 -32.26
N ASP A 571 -36.14 -8.94 -32.73
CA ASP A 571 -36.49 -9.52 -34.03
C ASP A 571 -35.88 -8.74 -35.20
N LYS A 572 -35.72 -7.42 -35.05
CA LYS A 572 -35.09 -6.58 -36.07
C LYS A 572 -33.62 -6.94 -36.24
N GLU A 573 -32.87 -7.00 -35.13
CA GLU A 573 -31.46 -7.40 -35.11
C GLU A 573 -31.26 -8.79 -35.72
N LYS A 574 -32.12 -9.74 -35.37
CA LYS A 574 -32.10 -11.10 -35.93
C LYS A 574 -32.30 -11.12 -37.45
N LYS A 575 -33.26 -10.34 -37.98
CA LYS A 575 -33.57 -10.27 -39.41
C LYS A 575 -32.45 -9.59 -40.21
N GLU A 576 -31.91 -8.49 -39.67
CA GLU A 576 -30.92 -7.66 -40.36
C GLU A 576 -29.47 -8.08 -40.08
N LYS A 577 -29.24 -9.08 -39.22
CA LYS A 577 -27.92 -9.51 -38.73
C LYS A 577 -27.12 -8.36 -38.10
N THR A 578 -27.80 -7.49 -37.38
CA THR A 578 -27.24 -6.34 -36.68
C THR A 578 -27.25 -6.56 -35.17
N VAL A 579 -26.56 -5.68 -34.42
CA VAL A 579 -26.52 -5.66 -32.97
C VAL A 579 -26.84 -4.25 -32.47
N SER A 580 -27.73 -4.16 -31.48
CA SER A 580 -28.04 -2.90 -30.78
C SER A 580 -27.12 -2.75 -29.58
N VAL A 581 -26.08 -1.93 -29.71
CA VAL A 581 -24.99 -1.81 -28.74
C VAL A 581 -25.17 -0.58 -27.86
N ARG A 582 -25.04 -0.77 -26.55
CA ARG A 582 -24.97 0.26 -25.54
C ARG A 582 -23.64 0.15 -24.81
N GLU A 583 -22.86 1.23 -24.85
CA GLU A 583 -21.58 1.33 -24.15
C GLU A 583 -21.80 1.76 -22.69
N ARG A 584 -20.94 1.29 -21.79
CA ARG A 584 -20.98 1.64 -20.36
C ARG A 584 -20.96 3.15 -20.17
N GLY A 585 -21.92 3.66 -19.39
CA GLY A 585 -22.07 5.10 -19.13
C GLY A 585 -22.82 5.86 -20.22
N SER A 586 -23.07 5.25 -21.39
CA SER A 586 -23.92 5.83 -22.43
C SER A 586 -25.37 5.38 -22.28
N LYS A 587 -26.30 6.29 -22.58
CA LYS A 587 -27.73 5.97 -22.74
C LYS A 587 -28.12 5.75 -24.20
N VAL A 588 -27.20 5.99 -25.13
CA VAL A 588 -27.45 5.91 -26.58
C VAL A 588 -27.23 4.47 -27.05
N LEU A 589 -28.23 3.93 -27.76
CA LEU A 589 -28.12 2.68 -28.49
C LEU A 589 -27.63 2.97 -29.90
N THR A 590 -26.58 2.28 -30.32
CA THR A 590 -26.09 2.33 -31.70
C THR A 590 -26.35 0.97 -32.34
N VAL A 591 -27.03 0.97 -33.48
CA VAL A 591 -27.27 -0.24 -34.28
C VAL A 591 -26.16 -0.36 -35.30
N LEU A 592 -25.46 -1.49 -35.32
CA LEU A 592 -24.42 -1.76 -36.32
C LEU A 592 -24.39 -3.24 -36.72
N PRO A 593 -23.89 -3.58 -37.92
CA PRO A 593 -23.60 -4.96 -38.30
C PRO A 593 -22.64 -5.63 -37.31
N LEU A 594 -22.84 -6.93 -37.04
CA LEU A 594 -22.00 -7.68 -36.10
C LEU A 594 -20.50 -7.63 -36.47
N GLU A 595 -20.16 -7.67 -37.75
CA GLU A 595 -18.78 -7.58 -38.23
C GLU A 595 -18.14 -6.22 -37.95
N GLN A 596 -18.90 -5.13 -38.13
CA GLN A 596 -18.41 -3.79 -37.80
C GLN A 596 -18.17 -3.64 -36.30
N PHE A 597 -19.03 -4.23 -35.47
CA PHE A 597 -18.84 -4.25 -34.02
C PHE A 597 -17.57 -5.03 -33.63
N LEU A 598 -17.36 -6.21 -34.22
CA LEU A 598 -16.16 -7.01 -34.02
C LEU A 598 -14.88 -6.23 -34.34
N ASN A 599 -14.86 -5.53 -35.48
CA ASN A 599 -13.71 -4.71 -35.88
C ASN A 599 -13.46 -3.56 -34.90
N LYS A 600 -14.52 -2.89 -34.41
CA LYS A 600 -14.41 -1.86 -33.37
C LYS A 600 -13.76 -2.42 -32.10
N ILE A 601 -14.26 -3.54 -31.60
CA ILE A 601 -13.78 -4.17 -30.35
C ILE A 601 -12.33 -4.63 -30.47
N LYS A 602 -11.96 -5.28 -31.57
CA LYS A 602 -10.58 -5.71 -31.81
C LYS A 602 -9.60 -4.54 -31.81
N HIS A 603 -10.00 -3.40 -32.39
CA HIS A 603 -9.20 -2.18 -32.39
C HIS A 603 -9.02 -1.60 -30.99
N GLU A 604 -10.09 -1.55 -30.19
CA GLU A 604 -10.03 -1.08 -28.79
C GLU A 604 -9.16 -1.97 -27.91
N LEU A 605 -9.27 -3.30 -28.06
CA LEU A 605 -8.43 -4.28 -27.36
C LEU A 605 -6.94 -4.10 -27.71
N THR A 606 -6.64 -3.87 -28.99
CA THR A 606 -5.27 -3.63 -29.46
C THR A 606 -4.70 -2.34 -28.87
N LYS A 607 -5.53 -1.29 -28.79
CA LYS A 607 -5.14 -0.01 -28.17
C LYS A 607 -5.20 -0.03 -26.64
N LYS A 608 -5.67 -1.12 -26.03
CA LYS A 608 -5.86 -1.28 -24.59
C LYS A 608 -6.67 -0.11 -23.98
N LYS A 609 -7.69 0.34 -24.71
CA LYS A 609 -8.59 1.40 -24.28
C LYS A 609 -9.66 0.90 -23.30
#